data_AF-A0A7S2W0K1-F1
#
_entry.id   AF-A0A7S2W0K1-F1
#
_cell.length_a   1.000
_cell.length_b   1.000
_cell.length_c   1.000
_cell.angle_alpha   90.00
_cell.angle_beta   90.00
_cell.angle_gamma   90.00
#
_symmetry.space_group_name_H-M   'P 1'
#
loop_
_entity.id
_entity.type
_entity.pdbx_description
1 polymer ?
#
loop_
_entity_poly.entity_id
_entity_poly.type
_entity_poly.pdbx_seq_one_letter_code
_entity_poly.pdbx_strand_id
1 'polypeptide(L)'
;DNNRIKDILAVLLDLEYHLADIDMARDFHMMGGWPLLVSMISDSVHYSFNTTSNYNNDNNYDHLLFLDQVQPLIWEIQSAAAWTIGTAVKNTEEFYLWALEDFSDSLVTPSTTTTTTTT
;
A
#
# COMPACT_ATOMS: atom_id res chain seq x y z
N ASP A 1 -5.38 12.14 -13.63
CA ASP A 1 -5.35 10.98 -12.72
C ASP A 1 -6.20 11.05 -11.45
N ASN A 2 -6.75 12.20 -11.03
CA ASN A 2 -7.58 12.27 -9.80
C ASN A 2 -8.81 11.35 -9.78
N ASN A 3 -9.42 11.06 -10.94
CA ASN A 3 -10.56 10.14 -11.00
C ASN A 3 -10.15 8.72 -10.59
N ARG A 4 -8.96 8.25 -11.01
CA ARG A 4 -8.47 6.92 -10.65
C ARG A 4 -8.19 6.79 -9.16
N ILE A 5 -7.68 7.85 -8.54
CA ILE A 5 -7.46 7.90 -7.09
C ILE A 5 -8.79 7.81 -6.34
N LYS A 6 -9.80 8.56 -6.79
CA LYS A 6 -11.15 8.46 -6.23
C LYS A 6 -11.76 7.08 -6.40
N ASP A 7 -11.53 6.43 -7.55
CA ASP A 7 -11.98 5.06 -7.77
C ASP A 7 -11.29 4.08 -6.81
N ILE A 8 -9.98 4.23 -6.58
CA ILE A 8 -9.23 3.41 -5.61
C ILE A 8 -9.78 3.62 -4.20
N LEU A 9 -10.03 4.86 -3.79
CA LEU A 9 -10.61 5.17 -2.49
C LEU A 9 -12.02 4.58 -2.34
N ALA A 10 -12.85 4.67 -3.38
CA ALA A 10 -14.18 4.07 -3.38
C ALA A 10 -14.13 2.54 -3.22
N VAL A 11 -13.18 1.89 -3.90
CA VAL A 11 -12.97 0.44 -3.78
C VAL A 11 -12.45 0.07 -2.39
N LEU A 12 -11.55 0.85 -1.79
CA LEU A 12 -11.07 0.60 -0.43
C LEU A 12 -12.18 0.75 0.62
N LEU A 13 -13.06 1.74 0.46
CA LEU A 13 -14.21 1.92 1.34
C LEU A 13 -15.23 0.78 1.19
N ASP A 14 -15.49 0.34 -0.04
CA ASP A 14 -16.38 -0.80 -0.29
C ASP A 14 -15.76 -2.09 0.26
N LEU A 15 -14.45 -2.28 0.07
CA LEU A 15 -13.73 -3.42 0.63
C LEU A 15 -13.80 -3.42 2.15
N GLU A 16 -13.63 -2.27 2.82
CA GLU A 16 -13.77 -2.20 4.27
C GLU A 16 -15.15 -2.66 4.76
N TYR A 17 -16.21 -2.25 4.06
CA TYR A 17 -17.56 -2.70 4.37
C TYR A 17 -17.69 -4.23 4.27
N HIS A 18 -17.09 -4.83 3.25
CA HIS A 18 -17.10 -6.29 3.09
C HIS A 18 -16.23 -6.99 4.13
N LEU A 19 -15.06 -6.44 4.48
CA LEU A 19 -14.17 -7.01 5.51
C LEU A 19 -14.70 -6.85 6.94
N ALA A 20 -15.81 -6.13 7.15
CA ALA A 20 -16.52 -6.16 8.43
C ALA A 20 -17.22 -7.51 8.65
N ASP A 21 -17.47 -8.29 7.59
CA ASP A 21 -17.95 -9.66 7.70
C ASP A 21 -16.79 -10.64 7.92
N ILE A 22 -16.96 -11.57 8.86
CA ILE A 22 -15.90 -12.49 9.31
C ILE A 22 -15.48 -13.44 8.20
N ASP A 23 -16.43 -13.99 7.44
CA ASP A 23 -16.14 -14.98 6.40
C ASP A 23 -15.48 -14.30 5.20
N MET A 24 -15.99 -13.13 4.81
CA MET A 24 -15.36 -12.32 3.76
C MET A 24 -13.95 -11.87 4.14
N ALA A 25 -13.71 -11.49 5.39
CA ALA A 25 -12.39 -11.12 5.87
C ALA A 25 -11.41 -12.29 5.81
N ARG A 26 -11.86 -13.48 6.23
CA ARG A 26 -11.07 -14.71 6.16
C ARG A 26 -10.76 -15.09 4.71
N ASP A 27 -11.75 -15.09 3.83
CA ASP A 27 -11.58 -15.43 2.42
C ASP A 27 -10.61 -14.46 1.74
N PHE A 28 -10.75 -13.16 2.00
CA PHE A 28 -9.84 -12.15 1.48
C PHE A 28 -8.39 -12.38 1.92
N HIS A 29 -8.18 -12.71 3.20
CA HIS A 29 -6.85 -13.06 3.72
C HIS A 29 -6.31 -14.33 3.05
N MET A 30 -7.10 -15.40 3.00
CA MET A 30 -6.71 -16.69 2.41
C MET A 30 -6.43 -16.62 0.91
N MET A 31 -7.10 -15.73 0.17
CA MET A 31 -6.84 -15.49 -1.25
C MET A 31 -5.58 -14.66 -1.51
N GLY A 32 -4.88 -14.21 -0.46
CA GLY A 32 -3.68 -13.39 -0.59
C GLY A 32 -3.97 -11.93 -0.89
N GLY A 33 -5.15 -11.42 -0.50
CA GLY A 33 -5.47 -9.99 -0.57
C GLY A 33 -4.73 -9.16 0.49
N TRP A 34 -4.28 -9.79 1.58
CA TRP A 34 -3.65 -9.10 2.71
C TRP A 34 -2.33 -8.38 2.36
N PRO A 35 -1.36 -9.00 1.66
CA PRO A 35 -0.14 -8.31 1.24
C PRO A 35 -0.42 -7.08 0.37
N LEU A 36 -1.50 -7.08 -0.43
CA LEU A 36 -1.89 -5.94 -1.25
C LEU A 36 -2.27 -4.73 -0.38
N LEU A 37 -3.10 -4.92 0.65
CA LEU A 37 -3.45 -3.84 1.58
C LEU A 37 -2.24 -3.31 2.33
N VAL A 38 -1.35 -4.20 2.78
CA VAL A 38 -0.10 -3.81 3.46
C VAL A 38 0.80 -3.02 2.51
N SER A 39 0.87 -3.39 1.24
CA SER A 39 1.64 -2.65 0.23
C SER A 39 1.10 -1.24 -0.01
N MET A 40 -0.22 -1.04 0.08
CA MET A 40 -0.85 0.28 -0.07
C MET A 40 -0.58 1.21 1.12
N ILE A 41 -0.21 0.66 2.28
CA ILE A 41 0.22 1.46 3.44
C ILE A 41 1.69 1.86 3.28
N SER A 42 2.51 1.00 2.66
CA SER A 42 3.94 1.22 2.54
C SER A 42 4.29 2.42 1.67
N ASP A 43 5.09 3.32 2.24
CA ASP A 43 5.68 4.46 1.53
C ASP A 43 6.48 4.04 0.29
N SER A 44 7.08 2.84 0.31
CA SER A 44 7.92 2.36 -0.79
C SER A 44 7.17 2.26 -2.12
N VAL A 45 5.86 1.96 -2.08
CA VAL A 45 5.01 1.86 -3.28
C VAL A 45 4.58 3.24 -3.79
N HIS A 46 4.46 4.22 -2.90
CA HIS A 46 4.02 5.58 -3.24
C HIS A 46 5.17 6.49 -3.69
N TYR A 47 6.40 6.28 -3.19
CA TYR A 47 7.57 7.10 -3.53
C TYR A 47 8.41 6.57 -4.70
N SER A 48 8.06 5.43 -5.32
CA SER A 48 8.85 4.82 -6.41
C SER A 48 8.94 5.67 -7.69
N PHE A 49 8.24 6.80 -7.76
CA PHE A 49 8.21 7.69 -8.92
C PHE A 49 9.34 8.74 -8.98
N ASN A 50 10.13 8.91 -7.90
CA ASN A 50 11.02 10.08 -7.79
C ASN A 50 12.49 9.85 -8.19
N THR A 51 12.97 8.60 -8.28
CA THR A 51 14.41 8.34 -8.38
C THR A 51 14.91 8.12 -9.81
N THR A 52 14.03 8.03 -10.81
CA THR A 52 14.43 7.88 -12.23
C THR A 52 14.43 9.19 -13.01
N SER A 53 14.34 10.35 -12.34
CA SER A 53 14.60 11.61 -13.01
C SER A 53 16.11 11.86 -13.02
N ASN A 54 16.75 11.34 -14.06
CA ASN A 54 18.09 11.69 -14.49
C ASN A 54 18.08 13.15 -15.02
N TYR A 55 17.66 14.10 -14.19
CA TYR A 55 17.42 15.50 -14.55
C TYR A 55 18.60 16.32 -14.06
N ASN A 56 19.62 16.41 -14.92
CA ASN A 56 20.44 17.60 -14.93
C ASN A 56 19.50 18.79 -15.24
N ASN A 57 19.55 19.80 -14.39
CA ASN A 57 19.15 21.18 -14.63
C ASN A 57 17.72 21.62 -14.20
N ASP A 58 17.73 22.59 -13.29
CA ASP A 58 16.78 23.69 -13.07
C ASP A 58 15.29 23.38 -12.80
N ASN A 59 14.94 23.34 -11.50
CA ASN A 59 13.80 24.03 -10.84
C ASN A 59 13.28 23.24 -9.63
N ASN A 60 13.95 23.42 -8.48
CA ASN A 60 13.59 22.79 -7.20
C ASN A 60 12.15 23.12 -6.72
N TYR A 61 11.52 24.14 -7.29
CA TYR A 61 10.17 24.60 -6.94
C TYR A 61 9.04 23.70 -7.50
N ASP A 62 9.24 23.05 -8.66
CA ASP A 62 8.21 22.20 -9.27
C ASP A 62 8.02 20.88 -8.49
N HIS A 63 9.09 20.38 -7.87
CA HIS A 63 9.04 19.18 -7.02
C HIS A 63 8.25 19.43 -5.73
N LEU A 64 8.46 20.57 -5.08
CA LEU A 64 7.75 20.95 -3.86
C LEU A 64 6.25 21.19 -4.12
N LEU A 65 5.90 21.81 -5.26
CA LEU A 65 4.50 22.00 -5.67
C LEU A 65 3.80 20.68 -6.01
N PHE A 66 4.52 19.72 -6.59
CA PHE A 66 3.98 18.38 -6.86
C PHE A 66 3.74 17.58 -5.58
N LEU A 67 4.69 17.61 -4.63
CA LEU A 67 4.53 16.93 -3.34
C LEU A 67 3.34 17.49 -2.55
N ASP A 68 3.13 18.81 -2.52
CA ASP A 68 2.03 19.45 -1.80
C ASP A 68 0.63 18.98 -2.29
N GLN A 69 0.51 18.65 -3.58
CA GLN A 69 -0.75 18.19 -4.16
C GLN A 69 -0.96 16.68 -4.08
N VAL A 70 0.10 15.88 -4.19
CA VAL A 70 0.01 14.41 -4.27
C VAL A 70 0.07 13.77 -2.88
N GLN A 71 0.82 14.36 -1.95
CA GLN A 71 1.01 13.82 -0.61
C GLN A 71 -0.28 13.67 0.21
N PRO A 72 -1.22 14.64 0.18
CA PRO A 72 -2.51 14.45 0.86
C PRO A 72 -3.31 13.27 0.32
N LEU A 73 -3.24 13.01 -0.99
CA LEU A 73 -3.92 11.90 -1.65
C LEU A 73 -3.31 10.55 -1.29
N ILE A 74 -1.97 10.49 -1.19
CA ILE A 74 -1.26 9.29 -0.71
C ILE A 74 -1.69 8.97 0.72
N TRP A 75 -1.71 9.97 1.60
CA TRP A 75 -2.15 9.79 2.98
C TRP A 75 -3.61 9.33 3.07
N GLU A 76 -4.47 9.81 2.18
CA GLU A 76 -5.86 9.36 2.12
C GLU A 76 -5.95 7.87 1.79
N ILE A 77 -5.21 7.39 0.78
CA ILE A 77 -5.14 5.97 0.42
C ILE A 77 -4.57 5.13 1.56
N GLN A 78 -3.44 5.57 2.15
CA GLN A 78 -2.82 4.87 3.27
C GLN A 78 -3.76 4.76 4.46
N SER A 79 -4.49 5.85 4.77
CA SER A 79 -5.47 5.87 5.85
C SER A 79 -6.64 4.92 5.58
N ALA A 80 -7.17 4.89 4.36
CA ALA A 80 -8.25 3.99 3.97
C ALA A 80 -7.82 2.51 4.02
N ALA A 81 -6.61 2.20 3.55
CA ALA A 81 -6.04 0.86 3.62
C ALA A 81 -5.82 0.41 5.08
N ALA A 82 -5.23 1.28 5.92
CA ALA A 82 -5.05 0.99 7.34
C ALA A 82 -6.38 0.80 8.08
N TRP A 83 -7.39 1.59 7.73
CA TRP A 83 -8.75 1.44 8.26
C TRP A 83 -9.36 0.09 7.88
N THR A 84 -9.23 -0.29 6.61
CA THR A 84 -9.68 -1.58 6.06
C THR A 84 -9.04 -2.76 6.81
N ILE A 85 -7.72 -2.70 7.03
CA ILE A 85 -6.98 -3.68 7.84
C ILE A 85 -7.52 -3.73 9.28
N GLY A 86 -7.71 -2.58 9.91
CA GLY A 86 -8.21 -2.50 11.28
C GLY A 86 -9.62 -3.09 11.42
N THR A 87 -10.49 -2.88 10.44
CA THR A 87 -11.83 -3.48 10.40
C THR A 87 -11.76 -5.00 10.29
N ALA A 88 -10.91 -5.56 9.43
CA ALA A 88 -10.72 -7.00 9.38
C ALA A 88 -10.17 -7.55 10.72
N VAL A 89 -9.08 -6.96 11.24
CA VAL A 89 -8.38 -7.45 12.44
C VAL A 89 -9.27 -7.42 13.68
N LYS A 90 -10.10 -6.39 13.85
CA LYS A 90 -10.93 -6.23 15.06
C LYS A 90 -12.14 -7.18 15.11
N ASN A 91 -12.46 -7.89 14.03
CA ASN A 91 -13.68 -8.71 13.95
C ASN A 91 -13.70 -9.85 14.97
N THR A 92 -12.56 -10.52 15.16
CA THR A 92 -12.41 -11.64 16.09
C THR A 92 -10.97 -11.71 16.60
N GLU A 93 -10.79 -12.26 17.79
CA GLU A 93 -9.48 -12.39 18.44
C GLU A 93 -8.50 -13.24 17.62
N GLU A 94 -9.02 -14.17 16.82
CA GLU A 94 -8.22 -15.01 15.92
C GLU A 94 -7.46 -14.18 14.87
N PHE A 95 -7.99 -13.02 14.48
CA PHE A 95 -7.43 -12.18 13.42
C PHE A 95 -6.41 -11.18 13.95
N TYR A 96 -6.23 -11.06 15.27
CA TYR A 96 -5.25 -10.15 15.88
C TYR A 96 -3.81 -10.43 15.44
N LEU A 97 -3.50 -11.70 15.17
CA LEU A 97 -2.18 -12.11 14.69
C LEU A 97 -1.89 -11.64 13.26
N TRP A 98 -2.90 -11.38 12.43
CA TRP A 98 -2.72 -10.89 11.07
C TRP A 98 -2.06 -9.51 11.02
N ALA A 99 -2.21 -8.71 12.09
CA ALA A 99 -1.53 -7.42 12.22
C ALA A 99 -0.02 -7.54 12.49
N LEU A 100 0.45 -8.73 12.88
CA LEU A 100 1.85 -9.02 13.18
C LEU A 100 2.55 -9.80 12.05
N GLU A 101 1.83 -10.11 10.97
CA GLU A 101 2.40 -10.80 9.82
C GLU A 101 3.44 -9.91 9.13
N ASP A 102 4.60 -10.50 8.84
CA ASP A 102 5.71 -9.79 8.18
C ASP A 102 5.62 -9.99 6.66
N PHE A 103 5.51 -8.86 5.95
CA PHE A 103 5.44 -8.81 4.49
C PHE A 103 6.66 -8.13 3.86
N SER A 104 7.75 -7.95 4.61
CA SER A 104 8.96 -7.27 4.14
C SER A 104 9.45 -7.84 2.80
N ASP A 105 9.47 -9.17 2.65
CA ASP A 105 9.90 -9.85 1.42
C ASP A 105 9.00 -9.53 0.20
N SER A 106 7.71 -9.28 0.42
CA SER A 106 6.75 -8.95 -0.65
C SER A 106 6.83 -7.49 -1.09
N LEU A 107 7.39 -6.62 -0.25
CA LEU A 107 7.53 -5.18 -0.49
C LEU A 107 8.88 -4.81 -1.12
N VAL A 108 9.87 -5.71 -1.10
CA VAL A 108 11.15 -5.52 -1.77
C VAL A 108 10.92 -5.54 -3.28
N THR A 109 11.02 -4.38 -3.90
CA THR A 109 11.18 -4.28 -5.36
C THR A 109 12.48 -5.00 -5.72
N PRO A 110 12.51 -5.89 -6.74
CA PRO A 110 13.70 -6.66 -7.08
C PRO A 110 14.83 -5.74 -7.57
N SER A 111 15.61 -5.22 -6.64
CA SER A 111 16.87 -4.56 -6.90
C SER A 111 17.96 -5.62 -7.01
N THR A 112 18.20 -6.04 -8.26
CA THR A 112 19.42 -6.70 -8.74
C THR A 112 19.76 -8.03 -8.03
N THR A 113 19.35 -9.13 -8.64
CA THR A 113 19.94 -10.45 -8.43
C THR A 113 21.46 -10.39 -8.67
N THR A 114 22.26 -10.24 -7.61
CA THR A 114 23.68 -10.59 -7.66
C THR A 114 23.77 -12.08 -7.39
N THR A 115 23.87 -12.86 -8.48
CA THR A 115 24.10 -14.30 -8.46
C THR A 115 25.47 -14.57 -7.82
N THR A 116 25.50 -14.91 -6.52
CA THR A 116 26.69 -15.49 -5.90
C THR A 116 26.54 -17.00 -5.93
N THR A 117 26.92 -17.61 -7.06
CA THR A 117 27.17 -19.06 -7.16
C THR A 117 28.45 -19.36 -6.40
N THR A 118 28.36 -20.03 -5.25
CA THR A 118 29.53 -20.58 -4.56
C THR A 118 29.77 -22.00 -5.07
N THR A 119 30.93 -22.20 -5.68
CA THR A 119 31.55 -23.49 -6.04
C THR A 119 32.06 -24.22 -4.81
#